data_AF-A0A7Y1TEK8-F1
#
_entry.id   AF-A0A7Y1TEK8-F1
#
_cell.length_a   1.000
_cell.length_b   1.000
_cell.length_c   1.000
_cell.angle_alpha   90.00
_cell.angle_beta   90.00
_cell.angle_gamma   90.00
#
_symmetry.space_group_name_H-M   'P 1'
#
loop_
_entity.id
_entity.type
_entity.pdbx_description
1 polymer ?
#
loop_
_entity_poly.entity_id
_entity_poly.type
_entity_poly.pdbx_seq_one_letter_code
_entity_poly.pdbx_strand_id
1 'polypeptide(L)'
;MFLIIDISARQSPHLEARIWRHLWEMRDLAPLSVVLPTVVASPCPLLAEERTDAVLSSVGLPVPRDSAWIPMQIDVSRFAADNGDIRLGALEKVLYACVERGDSLHDSHDWRSPAVAFDSWLNRRLAIAIRGWGNLVRRRRADPADFQTLSELVQLADFIANTLRKKSQALAKRKGYCPAVDVAGANVISRGGEIKQRWQKAVDHVALRHRNLTTMSVWDVFPQDEPADSRYVDLLPLLRCANCLSFRRDVDISHWTINEFRRFYGRVSAILKSQAAAGQIAKQV
;
A
#
# COMPACT_ATOMS: atom_id res chain seq x y z
N MET A 1 5.10 -6.19 -19.03
CA MET A 1 6.56 -6.12 -18.80
C MET A 1 6.79 -4.92 -17.91
N PHE A 2 7.21 -5.13 -16.66
CA PHE A 2 7.52 -4.05 -15.73
C PHE A 2 9.04 -3.92 -15.68
N LEU A 3 9.54 -2.68 -15.68
CA LEU A 3 10.96 -2.41 -15.55
C LEU A 3 11.18 -1.87 -14.15
N ILE A 4 11.76 -2.71 -13.29
CA ILE A 4 12.12 -2.34 -11.91
C ILE A 4 13.44 -1.58 -11.99
N ILE A 5 13.46 -0.34 -11.49
CA ILE A 5 14.69 0.47 -11.47
C ILE A 5 15.07 0.76 -10.05
N ASP A 6 16.22 0.24 -9.64
CA ASP A 6 16.85 0.68 -8.41
C ASP A 6 17.59 2.00 -8.61
N ILE A 7 16.91 3.09 -8.28
CA ILE A 7 17.47 4.46 -8.31
C ILE A 7 18.31 4.77 -7.05
N SER A 8 18.46 3.82 -6.12
CA SER A 8 19.19 4.01 -4.87
C SER A 8 20.67 3.60 -4.96
N ALA A 9 21.04 2.80 -5.96
CA ALA A 9 22.44 2.53 -6.24
C ALA A 9 23.16 3.84 -6.61
N ARG A 10 24.33 4.11 -5.99
CA ARG A 10 25.17 5.26 -6.37
C ARG A 10 25.57 5.13 -7.83
N GLN A 11 24.91 5.91 -8.69
CA GLN A 11 25.21 5.99 -10.12
C GLN A 11 25.88 7.32 -10.45
N SER A 12 26.61 7.38 -11.56
CA SER A 12 27.13 8.67 -12.04
C SER A 12 25.96 9.58 -12.45
N PRO A 13 26.05 10.90 -12.26
CA PRO A 13 24.98 11.84 -12.66
C PRO A 13 24.57 11.72 -14.13
N HIS A 14 25.54 11.41 -15.01
CA HIS A 14 25.28 11.21 -16.44
C HIS A 14 24.47 9.94 -16.72
N LEU A 15 24.75 8.85 -16.01
CA LEU A 15 23.98 7.61 -16.13
C LEU A 15 22.56 7.80 -15.61
N GLU A 16 22.40 8.45 -14.46
CA GLU A 16 21.09 8.75 -13.88
C GLU A 16 20.23 9.60 -14.84
N ALA A 17 20.80 10.67 -15.41
CA ALA A 17 20.12 11.51 -16.39
C ALA A 17 19.67 10.74 -17.64
N ARG A 18 20.51 9.81 -18.13
CA ARG A 18 20.19 8.95 -19.27
C ARG A 18 19.05 7.98 -18.95
N ILE A 19 19.04 7.38 -17.76
CA ILE A 19 17.96 6.48 -17.32
C ILE A 19 16.64 7.25 -17.25
N TRP A 20 16.62 8.43 -16.62
CA TRP A 20 15.40 9.24 -16.53
C TRP A 20 14.87 9.65 -17.90
N ARG A 21 15.75 9.99 -18.85
CA ARG A 21 15.34 10.29 -20.22
C ARG A 21 14.69 9.09 -20.88
N HIS A 22 15.31 7.92 -20.77
CA HIS A 22 14.76 6.70 -21.34
C HIS A 22 13.40 6.33 -20.73
N LEU A 23 13.26 6.47 -19.40
CA LEU A 23 11.97 6.25 -18.73
C LEU A 23 10.89 7.21 -19.19
N TRP A 24 11.24 8.49 -19.35
CA TRP A 24 10.34 9.50 -19.86
C TRP A 24 9.86 9.18 -21.28
N GLU A 25 10.78 8.78 -22.16
CA GLU A 25 10.46 8.37 -23.54
C GLU A 25 9.53 7.15 -23.58
N MET A 26 9.67 6.22 -22.64
CA MET A 26 8.86 5.00 -22.57
C MET A 26 7.55 5.13 -21.77
N ARG A 27 7.25 6.30 -21.18
CA ARG A 27 6.17 6.46 -20.17
C ARG A 27 4.77 6.06 -20.65
N ASP A 28 4.52 6.15 -21.95
CA ASP A 28 3.23 5.85 -22.60
C ASP A 28 3.22 4.47 -23.29
N LEU A 29 4.36 3.77 -23.31
CA LEU A 29 4.47 2.44 -23.91
C LEU A 29 3.87 1.41 -22.96
N ALA A 30 2.61 1.04 -23.16
CA ALA A 30 2.06 -0.14 -22.50
C ALA A 30 2.85 -1.40 -22.93
N PRO A 31 3.16 -2.34 -22.01
CA PRO A 31 2.80 -2.39 -20.59
C PRO A 31 3.89 -1.86 -19.62
N LEU A 32 4.80 -0.99 -20.07
CA LEU A 32 5.89 -0.47 -19.24
C LEU A 32 5.36 0.49 -18.17
N SER A 33 5.87 0.33 -16.95
CA SER A 33 5.63 1.25 -15.85
C SER A 33 6.88 1.34 -15.01
N VAL A 34 7.17 2.53 -14.49
CA VAL A 34 8.27 2.74 -13.56
C VAL A 34 7.85 2.19 -12.21
N VAL A 35 8.59 1.20 -11.73
CA VAL A 35 8.42 0.62 -10.41
C VAL A 35 9.67 0.92 -9.58
N LEU A 36 9.47 1.54 -8.43
CA LEU A 36 10.54 1.79 -7.46
C LEU A 36 10.77 0.53 -6.61
N PRO A 37 11.99 0.32 -6.06
CA PRO A 37 12.21 -0.71 -5.08
C PRO A 37 11.34 -0.42 -3.86
N THR A 38 10.55 -1.41 -3.48
CA THR A 38 9.63 -1.31 -2.35
C THR A 38 9.77 -2.52 -1.45
N VAL A 39 9.23 -2.36 -0.26
CA VAL A 39 8.88 -3.46 0.63
C VAL A 39 7.37 -3.41 0.83
N VAL A 40 6.77 -4.56 1.11
CA VAL A 40 5.39 -4.61 1.60
C VAL A 40 5.42 -4.70 3.12
N ALA A 41 4.85 -3.70 3.78
CA ALA A 41 4.80 -3.60 5.23
C ALA A 41 3.55 -4.31 5.78
N SER A 42 3.62 -4.80 7.01
CA SER A 42 2.45 -5.34 7.71
C SER A 42 1.91 -4.32 8.72
N PRO A 43 0.58 -4.15 8.87
CA PRO A 43 0.01 -3.43 10.00
C PRO A 43 0.12 -4.22 11.31
N CYS A 44 0.58 -5.49 11.27
CA CYS A 44 0.95 -6.27 12.44
C CYS A 44 2.44 -6.04 12.77
N PRO A 45 2.78 -5.45 13.94
CA PRO A 45 4.17 -5.13 14.28
C PRO A 45 5.04 -6.37 14.57
N LEU A 46 4.45 -7.56 14.65
CA LEU A 46 5.18 -8.82 14.83
C LEU A 46 5.71 -9.41 13.52
N LEU A 47 5.28 -8.88 12.38
CA LEU A 47 5.67 -9.36 11.06
C LEU A 47 6.63 -8.37 10.41
N ALA A 48 7.78 -8.88 9.97
CA ALA A 48 8.73 -8.10 9.21
C ALA A 48 8.17 -7.72 7.82
N GLU A 49 8.68 -6.62 7.28
CA GLU A 49 8.45 -6.21 5.90
C GLU A 49 8.99 -7.26 4.91
N GLU A 50 8.33 -7.44 3.77
CA GLU A 50 8.77 -8.37 2.73
C GLU A 50 9.33 -7.62 1.52
N ARG A 51 10.44 -8.12 0.97
CA ARG A 51 11.02 -7.56 -0.26
C ARG A 51 10.16 -7.91 -1.46
N THR A 52 10.03 -6.96 -2.38
CA THR A 52 9.28 -7.17 -3.63
C THR A 52 10.25 -7.43 -4.78
N ASP A 53 10.08 -8.56 -5.47
CA ASP A 53 10.89 -8.97 -6.64
C ASP A 53 10.02 -9.42 -7.83
N ALA A 54 8.70 -9.25 -7.73
CA ALA A 54 7.72 -9.46 -8.79
C ALA A 54 6.67 -8.32 -8.80
N VAL A 55 5.79 -8.32 -9.81
CA VAL A 55 4.68 -7.35 -9.91
C VAL A 55 3.38 -8.08 -10.20
N LEU A 56 2.36 -7.83 -9.36
CA LEU A 56 0.99 -8.24 -9.60
C LEU A 56 0.37 -7.35 -10.69
N SER A 57 0.33 -7.87 -11.91
CA SER A 57 0.03 -7.10 -13.13
C SER A 57 -1.35 -6.45 -13.16
N SER A 58 -2.36 -7.07 -12.55
CA SER A 58 -3.75 -6.56 -12.53
C SER A 58 -3.86 -5.17 -11.90
N VAL A 59 -3.00 -4.89 -10.91
CA VAL A 59 -3.02 -3.64 -10.14
C VAL A 59 -1.68 -2.90 -10.17
N GLY A 60 -0.64 -3.42 -10.83
CA GLY A 60 0.69 -2.80 -10.88
C GLY A 60 1.36 -2.68 -9.51
N LEU A 61 1.12 -3.67 -8.64
CA LEU A 61 1.60 -3.72 -7.27
C LEU A 61 2.89 -4.57 -7.21
N PRO A 62 4.02 -4.02 -6.73
CA PRO A 62 5.20 -4.83 -6.45
C PRO A 62 4.91 -5.79 -5.28
N VAL A 63 5.26 -7.05 -5.44
CA VAL A 63 4.96 -8.13 -4.50
C VAL A 63 6.15 -9.09 -4.40
N PRO A 64 6.26 -9.88 -3.31
CA PRO A 64 7.14 -11.04 -3.30
C PRO A 64 6.76 -12.01 -4.43
N ARG A 65 7.75 -12.61 -5.09
CA ARG A 65 7.53 -13.63 -6.12
C ARG A 65 6.72 -14.79 -5.57
N ASP A 66 5.84 -15.31 -6.42
CA ASP A 66 4.95 -16.45 -6.12
C ASP A 66 4.09 -16.26 -4.87
N SER A 67 3.83 -15.01 -4.47
CA SER A 67 2.93 -14.69 -3.37
C SER A 67 1.48 -14.53 -3.82
N ALA A 68 0.57 -14.97 -2.96
CA ALA A 68 -0.87 -14.89 -3.12
C ALA A 68 -1.42 -13.57 -2.57
N TRP A 69 -2.20 -12.89 -3.42
CA TRP A 69 -2.84 -11.62 -3.11
C TRP A 69 -4.28 -11.61 -3.62
N ILE A 70 -5.19 -11.11 -2.79
CA ILE A 70 -6.56 -10.79 -3.22
C ILE A 70 -6.66 -9.28 -3.50
N PRO A 71 -6.65 -8.86 -4.78
CA PRO A 71 -6.82 -7.45 -5.13
C PRO A 71 -8.30 -7.05 -5.00
N MET A 72 -8.54 -5.94 -4.33
CA MET A 72 -9.86 -5.32 -4.19
C MET A 72 -9.73 -3.81 -4.28
N GLN A 73 -10.83 -3.09 -4.51
CA GLN A 73 -10.79 -1.65 -4.69
C GLN A 73 -11.95 -0.96 -3.97
N ILE A 74 -11.64 0.15 -3.31
CA ILE A 74 -12.62 1.08 -2.76
C ILE A 74 -12.25 2.48 -3.26
N ASP A 75 -13.20 3.14 -3.92
CA ASP A 75 -13.10 4.54 -4.32
C ASP A 75 -13.76 5.40 -3.25
N VAL A 76 -12.96 6.16 -2.50
CA VAL A 76 -13.46 6.95 -1.34
C VAL A 76 -14.34 8.11 -1.78
N SER A 77 -14.18 8.60 -3.00
CA SER A 77 -14.98 9.72 -3.53
C SER A 77 -16.45 9.34 -3.72
N ARG A 78 -16.78 8.05 -3.82
CA ARG A 78 -18.17 7.54 -3.89
C ARG A 78 -18.94 7.71 -2.58
N PHE A 79 -18.23 7.94 -1.48
CA PHE A 79 -18.82 8.16 -0.16
C PHE A 79 -18.93 9.64 0.19
N ALA A 80 -18.46 10.53 -0.69
CA ALA A 80 -18.57 11.96 -0.51
C ALA A 80 -19.97 12.45 -0.87
N ALA A 81 -20.56 13.28 0.00
CA ALA A 81 -21.72 14.09 -0.31
C ALA A 81 -21.36 15.19 -1.33
N ASP A 82 -22.35 15.98 -1.75
CA ASP A 82 -22.17 17.01 -2.79
C ASP A 82 -21.18 18.11 -2.37
N ASN A 83 -21.07 18.38 -1.07
CA ASN A 83 -20.08 19.30 -0.50
C ASN A 83 -18.68 18.67 -0.31
N GLY A 84 -18.52 17.38 -0.62
CA GLY A 84 -17.25 16.66 -0.45
C GLY A 84 -17.03 16.04 0.94
N ASP A 85 -18.00 16.13 1.86
CA ASP A 85 -17.93 15.47 3.16
C ASP A 85 -18.12 13.96 3.04
N ILE A 86 -17.28 13.19 3.72
CA ILE A 86 -17.36 11.73 3.69
C ILE A 86 -18.44 11.24 4.64
N ARG A 87 -19.35 10.41 4.12
CA ARG A 87 -20.31 9.63 4.91
C ARG A 87 -19.59 8.47 5.61
N LEU A 88 -18.90 8.76 6.72
CA LEU A 88 -18.01 7.83 7.42
C LEU A 88 -18.69 6.49 7.77
N GLY A 89 -19.94 6.50 8.23
CA GLY A 89 -20.65 5.26 8.57
C GLY A 89 -20.93 4.35 7.37
N ALA A 90 -21.12 4.91 6.17
CA ALA A 90 -21.27 4.11 4.94
C ALA A 90 -19.91 3.55 4.49
N LEU A 91 -18.85 4.36 4.57
CA LEU A 91 -17.49 3.95 4.26
C LEU A 91 -17.04 2.82 5.19
N GLU A 92 -17.25 2.93 6.50
CA GLU A 92 -16.90 1.90 7.49
C GLU A 92 -17.55 0.55 7.16
N LYS A 93 -18.85 0.53 6.85
CA LYS A 93 -19.57 -0.69 6.49
C LYS A 93 -18.94 -1.37 5.26
N VAL A 94 -18.58 -0.59 4.23
CA VAL A 94 -17.96 -1.14 3.02
C VAL A 94 -16.54 -1.62 3.31
N LEU A 95 -15.75 -0.92 4.12
CA LEU A 95 -14.44 -1.37 4.55
C LEU A 95 -14.51 -2.71 5.28
N TYR A 96 -15.48 -2.88 6.19
CA TYR A 96 -15.68 -4.14 6.90
C TYR A 96 -16.10 -5.29 5.97
N ALA A 97 -17.06 -5.03 5.09
CA ALA A 97 -17.50 -6.02 4.10
C ALA A 97 -16.37 -6.41 3.14
N CYS A 98 -15.52 -5.46 2.76
CA CYS A 98 -14.36 -5.70 1.91
C CYS A 98 -13.37 -6.66 2.57
N VAL A 99 -13.03 -6.46 3.84
CA VAL A 99 -12.14 -7.37 4.58
C VAL A 99 -12.75 -8.77 4.72
N GLU A 100 -14.05 -8.90 5.02
CA GLU A 100 -14.70 -10.22 5.11
C GLU A 100 -14.74 -10.94 3.78
N ARG A 101 -15.08 -10.22 2.69
CA ARG A 101 -15.05 -10.77 1.34
C ARG A 101 -13.64 -11.23 0.97
N GLY A 102 -12.62 -10.42 1.25
CA GLY A 102 -11.22 -10.77 1.02
C GLY A 102 -10.80 -12.03 1.77
N ASP A 103 -11.14 -12.13 3.05
CA ASP A 103 -10.89 -13.32 3.88
C ASP A 103 -11.53 -14.57 3.26
N SER A 104 -12.80 -14.49 2.85
CA SER A 104 -13.49 -15.61 2.20
C SER A 104 -12.88 -15.99 0.85
N LEU A 105 -12.42 -15.01 0.07
CA LEU A 105 -11.81 -15.27 -1.22
C LEU A 105 -10.50 -16.06 -1.08
N HIS A 106 -9.72 -15.90 0.00
CA HIS A 106 -8.53 -16.73 0.20
C HIS A 106 -8.85 -18.23 0.25
N ASP A 107 -10.01 -18.58 0.78
CA ASP A 107 -10.43 -19.97 0.99
C ASP A 107 -11.11 -20.56 -0.27
N SER A 108 -11.70 -19.71 -1.13
CA SER A 108 -12.41 -20.15 -2.34
C SER A 108 -11.63 -19.95 -3.65
N HIS A 109 -10.54 -19.19 -3.64
CA HIS A 109 -9.79 -18.88 -4.85
C HIS A 109 -8.99 -20.09 -5.32
N ASP A 110 -8.99 -20.33 -6.63
CA ASP A 110 -8.18 -21.37 -7.26
C ASP A 110 -6.73 -20.88 -7.43
N TRP A 111 -5.89 -21.24 -6.47
CA TRP A 111 -4.48 -20.90 -6.48
C TRP A 111 -3.74 -21.81 -7.44
N ARG A 112 -3.27 -21.23 -8.55
CA ARG A 112 -2.62 -21.90 -9.70
C ARG A 112 -1.49 -22.88 -9.38
N SER A 113 -0.94 -22.86 -8.16
CA SER A 113 0.04 -23.85 -7.70
C SER A 113 -0.09 -24.10 -6.19
N PRO A 114 0.33 -25.29 -5.71
CA PRO A 114 0.36 -25.60 -4.28
C PRO A 114 1.21 -24.62 -3.46
N ALA A 115 2.30 -24.10 -4.04
CA ALA A 115 3.16 -23.13 -3.37
C ALA A 115 2.43 -21.80 -3.12
N VAL A 116 1.71 -21.29 -4.11
CA VAL A 116 0.89 -20.08 -3.98
C VAL A 116 -0.29 -20.32 -3.03
N ALA A 117 -0.90 -21.51 -3.07
CA ALA A 117 -1.97 -21.90 -2.15
C ALA A 117 -1.49 -21.90 -0.68
N PHE A 118 -0.29 -22.45 -0.44
CA PHE A 118 0.33 -22.44 0.87
C PHE A 118 0.65 -21.02 1.33
N ASP A 119 1.22 -20.17 0.47
CA ASP A 119 1.47 -18.77 0.79
C ASP A 119 0.18 -18.00 1.11
N SER A 120 -0.91 -18.27 0.37
CA SER A 120 -2.24 -17.73 0.65
C SER A 120 -2.73 -18.08 2.05
N TRP A 121 -2.64 -19.35 2.43
CA TRP A 121 -2.99 -19.81 3.77
C TRP A 121 -2.12 -19.16 4.84
N LEU A 122 -0.80 -19.08 4.60
CA LEU A 122 0.19 -18.59 5.55
C LEU A 122 0.05 -17.09 5.82
N ASN A 123 -0.21 -16.28 4.79
CA ASN A 123 -0.08 -14.82 4.85
C ASN A 123 -1.40 -14.06 4.67
N ARG A 124 -2.38 -14.63 3.97
CA ARG A 124 -3.71 -14.05 3.72
C ARG A 124 -3.65 -12.57 3.32
N ARG A 125 -2.85 -12.23 2.29
CA ARG A 125 -2.60 -10.84 1.90
C ARG A 125 -3.77 -10.26 1.11
N LEU A 126 -4.31 -9.15 1.61
CA LEU A 126 -5.24 -8.31 0.86
C LEU A 126 -4.48 -7.13 0.25
N ALA A 127 -4.83 -6.79 -0.99
CA ALA A 127 -4.43 -5.56 -1.65
C ALA A 127 -5.67 -4.69 -1.87
N ILE A 128 -6.17 -4.06 -0.80
CA ILE A 128 -7.34 -3.18 -0.86
C ILE A 128 -6.86 -1.81 -1.33
N ALA A 129 -7.01 -1.55 -2.64
CA ALA A 129 -6.68 -0.29 -3.25
C ALA A 129 -7.66 0.80 -2.82
N ILE A 130 -7.16 1.80 -2.08
CA ILE A 130 -7.92 2.98 -1.66
C ILE A 130 -7.67 4.10 -2.65
N ARG A 131 -8.67 4.38 -3.49
CA ARG A 131 -8.58 5.23 -4.70
C ARG A 131 -9.42 6.50 -4.53
N GLY A 132 -9.24 7.46 -5.42
CA GLY A 132 -10.13 8.61 -5.57
C GLY A 132 -9.80 9.80 -4.67
N TRP A 133 -8.54 9.93 -4.22
CA TRP A 133 -8.10 11.04 -3.36
C TRP A 133 -8.18 12.38 -4.11
N GLY A 134 -7.65 12.45 -5.32
CA GLY A 134 -7.75 13.67 -6.14
C GLY A 134 -9.20 14.04 -6.48
N ASN A 135 -10.04 13.03 -6.77
CA ASN A 135 -11.49 13.25 -6.99
C ASN A 135 -12.18 13.86 -5.78
N LEU A 136 -11.79 13.46 -4.56
CA LEU A 136 -12.34 13.99 -3.32
C LEU A 136 -11.95 15.47 -3.13
N VAL A 137 -10.68 15.81 -3.35
CA VAL A 137 -10.20 17.21 -3.26
C VAL A 137 -10.91 18.09 -4.28
N ARG A 138 -11.01 17.62 -5.53
CA ARG A 138 -11.75 18.30 -6.59
C ARG A 138 -13.20 18.54 -6.21
N ARG A 139 -13.88 17.52 -5.67
CA ARG A 139 -15.29 17.63 -5.24
C ARG A 139 -15.46 18.66 -4.12
N ARG A 140 -14.54 18.70 -3.16
CA ARG A 140 -14.49 19.73 -2.10
C ARG A 140 -14.16 21.13 -2.61
N ARG A 141 -13.66 21.24 -3.86
CA ARG A 141 -13.03 22.47 -4.39
C ARG A 141 -11.92 22.97 -3.47
N ALA A 142 -11.24 22.05 -2.80
CA ALA A 142 -10.14 22.36 -1.91
C ALA A 142 -8.84 22.54 -2.71
N ASP A 143 -7.90 23.31 -2.17
CA ASP A 143 -6.58 23.44 -2.78
C ASP A 143 -5.71 22.23 -2.39
N PRO A 144 -5.26 21.40 -3.34
CA PRO A 144 -4.38 20.27 -3.04
C PRO A 144 -3.00 20.67 -2.48
N ALA A 145 -2.57 21.93 -2.65
CA ALA A 145 -1.32 22.44 -2.09
C ALA A 145 -1.48 22.97 -0.65
N ASP A 146 -2.72 23.12 -0.16
CA ASP A 146 -2.98 23.59 1.19
C ASP A 146 -2.71 22.49 2.24
N PHE A 147 -2.03 22.89 3.31
CA PHE A 147 -1.71 22.01 4.43
C PHE A 147 -2.97 21.47 5.11
N GLN A 148 -4.03 22.27 5.22
CA GLN A 148 -5.28 21.83 5.84
C GLN A 148 -5.92 20.71 5.02
N THR A 149 -5.96 20.84 3.69
CA THR A 149 -6.42 19.78 2.78
C THR A 149 -5.65 18.48 3.02
N LEU A 150 -4.31 18.54 3.04
CA LEU A 150 -3.49 17.36 3.28
C LEU A 150 -3.78 16.73 4.66
N SER A 151 -3.85 17.55 5.71
CA SER A 151 -4.10 17.11 7.08
C SER A 151 -5.43 16.34 7.21
N GLU A 152 -6.50 16.86 6.61
CA GLU A 152 -7.81 16.19 6.62
C GLU A 152 -7.80 14.87 5.86
N LEU A 153 -7.12 14.80 4.72
CA LEU A 153 -7.01 13.57 3.95
C LEU A 153 -6.15 12.53 4.66
N VAL A 154 -5.10 12.93 5.39
CA VAL A 154 -4.29 12.03 6.22
C VAL A 154 -5.16 11.45 7.34
N GLN A 155 -5.98 12.27 8.00
CA GLN A 155 -6.92 11.78 9.03
C GLN A 155 -7.92 10.78 8.45
N LEU A 156 -8.42 11.01 7.24
CA LEU A 156 -9.28 10.06 6.54
C LEU A 156 -8.54 8.75 6.19
N ALA A 157 -7.30 8.84 5.70
CA ALA A 157 -6.47 7.67 5.41
C ALA A 157 -6.18 6.84 6.66
N ASP A 158 -5.90 7.49 7.79
CA ASP A 158 -5.73 6.85 9.09
C ASP A 158 -7.02 6.20 9.59
N PHE A 159 -8.16 6.88 9.43
CA PHE A 159 -9.47 6.28 9.73
C PHE A 159 -9.68 4.98 8.93
N ILE A 160 -9.40 5.00 7.64
CA ILE A 160 -9.54 3.83 6.75
C ILE A 160 -8.60 2.70 7.19
N ALA A 161 -7.31 2.99 7.37
CA ALA A 161 -6.31 1.99 7.78
C ALA A 161 -6.67 1.37 9.14
N ASN A 162 -7.08 2.19 10.11
CA ASN A 162 -7.52 1.72 11.42
C ASN A 162 -8.78 0.86 11.36
N THR A 163 -9.73 1.23 10.52
CA THR A 163 -10.98 0.48 10.33
C THR A 163 -10.71 -0.92 9.75
N LEU A 164 -9.89 -0.99 8.70
CA LEU A 164 -9.49 -2.27 8.10
C LEU A 164 -8.73 -3.14 9.12
N ARG A 165 -7.81 -2.55 9.88
CA ARG A 165 -7.05 -3.23 10.94
C ARG A 165 -7.98 -3.77 12.02
N LYS A 166 -8.92 -2.96 12.54
CA LYS A 166 -9.91 -3.38 13.55
C LYS A 166 -10.71 -4.59 13.06
N LYS A 167 -11.16 -4.57 11.81
CA LYS A 167 -11.90 -5.71 11.24
C LYS A 167 -11.03 -6.96 11.11
N SER A 168 -9.80 -6.82 10.63
CA SER A 168 -8.84 -7.92 10.53
C SER A 168 -8.52 -8.53 11.90
N GLN A 169 -8.41 -7.70 12.94
CA GLN A 169 -8.23 -8.16 14.33
C GLN A 169 -9.47 -8.88 14.87
N ALA A 170 -10.67 -8.37 14.59
CA ALA A 170 -11.92 -9.05 14.96
C ALA A 170 -12.04 -10.44 14.30
N LEU A 171 -11.63 -10.56 13.03
CA LEU A 171 -11.54 -11.85 12.35
C LEU A 171 -10.49 -12.76 12.96
N ALA A 172 -9.34 -12.22 13.38
CA ALA A 172 -8.30 -12.99 14.06
C ALA A 172 -8.83 -13.65 15.34
N LYS A 173 -9.58 -12.91 16.16
CA LYS A 173 -10.20 -13.42 17.39
C LYS A 173 -11.25 -14.51 17.13
N ARG A 174 -11.94 -14.45 15.99
CA ARG A 174 -13.04 -15.37 15.63
C ARG A 174 -12.58 -16.62 14.87
N LYS A 175 -11.59 -16.49 13.98
CA LYS A 175 -11.16 -17.52 13.03
C LYS A 175 -9.69 -17.92 13.16
N GLY A 176 -8.96 -17.33 14.11
CA GLY A 176 -7.50 -17.43 14.22
C GLY A 176 -6.78 -16.34 13.42
N TYR A 177 -5.61 -15.92 13.90
CA TYR A 177 -4.75 -14.95 13.22
C TYR A 177 -3.99 -15.57 12.04
N CYS A 178 -3.28 -14.73 11.29
CA CYS A 178 -2.42 -15.11 10.17
C CYS A 178 -1.27 -16.04 10.62
N PRO A 179 -1.15 -17.28 10.11
CA PRO A 179 -0.15 -18.26 10.56
C PRO A 179 1.31 -17.79 10.44
N ALA A 180 1.61 -16.79 9.60
CA ALA A 180 2.93 -16.17 9.52
C ALA A 180 3.43 -15.62 10.87
N VAL A 181 2.51 -15.28 11.79
CA VAL A 181 2.86 -14.85 13.15
C VAL A 181 3.52 -16.00 13.92
N ASP A 182 3.02 -17.22 13.81
CA ASP A 182 3.63 -18.37 14.50
C ASP A 182 5.02 -18.69 13.95
N VAL A 183 5.18 -18.58 12.63
CA VAL A 183 6.49 -18.74 11.96
C VAL A 183 7.49 -17.69 12.46
N ALA A 184 7.06 -16.42 12.59
CA ALA A 184 7.91 -15.37 13.14
C ALA A 184 8.26 -15.62 14.63
N GLY A 185 7.32 -16.17 15.39
CA GLY A 185 7.48 -16.45 16.82
C GLY A 185 8.34 -17.66 17.15
N ALA A 186 8.49 -18.61 16.22
CA ALA A 186 9.19 -19.89 16.47
C ALA A 186 10.61 -19.70 17.05
N ASN A 187 11.38 -18.76 16.49
CA ASN A 187 12.73 -18.45 16.94
C ASN A 187 12.79 -17.61 18.22
N VAL A 188 11.69 -16.95 18.59
CA VAL A 188 11.57 -16.13 19.80
C VAL A 188 11.22 -17.03 20.99
N ILE A 189 10.24 -17.92 20.80
CA ILE A 189 9.71 -18.81 21.82
C ILE A 189 10.75 -19.86 22.28
N SER A 190 11.68 -20.26 21.40
CA SER A 190 12.76 -21.20 21.74
C SER A 190 13.75 -20.67 22.79
N ARG A 191 13.66 -19.37 23.15
CA ARG A 191 14.56 -18.71 24.10
C ARG A 191 14.14 -18.82 25.58
N GLY A 192 13.02 -19.49 25.87
CA GLY A 192 12.60 -19.80 27.25
C GLY A 192 11.15 -19.43 27.59
N GLY A 193 10.68 -19.90 28.74
CA GLY A 193 9.26 -19.81 29.15
C GLY A 193 8.73 -18.38 29.33
N GLU A 194 9.55 -17.47 29.87
CA GLU A 194 9.15 -16.06 30.04
C GLU A 194 8.97 -15.35 28.69
N ILE A 195 9.92 -15.55 27.76
CA ILE A 195 9.85 -14.97 26.41
C ILE A 195 8.64 -15.51 25.66
N LYS A 196 8.32 -16.81 25.83
CA LYS A 196 7.09 -17.40 25.28
C LYS A 196 5.83 -16.69 25.79
N GLN A 197 5.74 -16.41 27.09
CA GLN A 197 4.58 -15.70 27.66
C GLN A 197 4.48 -14.27 27.13
N ARG A 198 5.60 -13.55 27.03
CA ARG A 198 5.65 -12.19 26.45
C ARG A 198 5.22 -12.20 24.99
N TRP A 199 5.68 -13.18 24.20
CA TRP A 199 5.26 -13.37 22.81
C TRP A 199 3.76 -13.60 22.71
N GLN A 200 3.20 -14.53 23.49
CA GLN A 200 1.77 -14.82 23.46
C GLN A 200 0.94 -13.58 23.80
N LYS A 201 1.34 -12.84 24.85
CA LYS A 201 0.68 -11.59 25.22
C LYS A 201 0.71 -10.58 24.06
N ALA A 202 1.84 -10.43 23.38
CA ALA A 202 1.94 -9.56 22.22
C ALA A 202 0.98 -10.00 21.09
N VAL A 203 0.97 -11.29 20.76
CA VAL A 203 0.06 -11.89 19.75
C VAL A 203 -1.39 -11.56 20.08
N ASP A 204 -1.84 -11.77 21.32
CA ASP A 204 -3.22 -11.51 21.73
C ASP A 204 -3.65 -10.04 21.52
N HIS A 205 -2.70 -9.11 21.57
CA HIS A 205 -2.96 -7.67 21.48
C HIS A 205 -2.90 -7.14 20.04
N VAL A 206 -2.01 -7.68 19.19
CA VAL A 206 -1.70 -7.06 17.89
C VAL A 206 -1.88 -7.98 16.69
N ALA A 207 -2.14 -9.28 16.90
CA ALA A 207 -2.28 -10.22 15.79
C ALA A 207 -3.50 -9.91 14.92
N LEU A 208 -3.32 -10.11 13.62
CA LEU A 208 -4.31 -9.82 12.58
C LEU A 208 -4.58 -11.08 11.76
N ARG A 209 -5.77 -11.16 11.16
CA ARG A 209 -6.13 -12.26 10.24
C ARG A 209 -5.35 -12.19 8.93
N HIS A 210 -4.94 -10.99 8.52
CA HIS A 210 -4.30 -10.70 7.24
C HIS A 210 -2.95 -10.03 7.47
N ARG A 211 -1.93 -10.45 6.71
CA ARG A 211 -0.60 -9.83 6.76
C ARG A 211 -0.58 -8.42 6.17
N ASN A 212 -1.34 -8.17 5.10
CA ASN A 212 -1.45 -6.86 4.45
C ASN A 212 -2.93 -6.52 4.23
N LEU A 213 -3.24 -5.23 4.22
CA LEU A 213 -4.60 -4.72 4.05
C LEU A 213 -4.66 -3.63 2.99
N THR A 214 -3.93 -2.53 3.15
CA THR A 214 -4.09 -1.31 2.37
C THR A 214 -3.07 -1.19 1.23
N THR A 215 -3.58 -0.84 0.05
CA THR A 215 -2.77 -0.44 -1.11
C THR A 215 -3.18 0.96 -1.55
N MET A 216 -2.24 1.79 -1.98
CA MET A 216 -2.53 3.06 -2.66
C MET A 216 -1.70 3.16 -3.93
N SER A 217 -2.27 3.67 -5.02
CA SER A 217 -1.46 4.04 -6.17
C SER A 217 -0.80 5.38 -5.91
N VAL A 218 0.45 5.52 -6.34
CA VAL A 218 1.14 6.82 -6.36
C VAL A 218 0.41 7.84 -7.25
N TRP A 219 -0.44 7.37 -8.15
CA TRP A 219 -1.23 8.18 -9.09
C TRP A 219 -2.63 8.55 -8.58
N ASP A 220 -3.11 7.95 -7.47
CA ASP A 220 -4.46 8.24 -6.96
C ASP A 220 -4.61 9.63 -6.33
N VAL A 221 -3.49 10.34 -6.13
CA VAL A 221 -3.47 11.73 -5.69
C VAL A 221 -4.09 12.67 -6.73
N PHE A 222 -4.06 12.29 -8.00
CA PHE A 222 -4.64 13.09 -9.08
C PHE A 222 -6.14 12.74 -9.27
N PRO A 223 -6.98 13.72 -9.66
CA PRO A 223 -8.34 13.43 -10.08
C PRO A 223 -8.35 12.49 -11.29
N GLN A 224 -9.35 11.63 -11.36
CA GLN A 224 -9.61 10.83 -12.57
C GLN A 224 -10.21 11.73 -13.65
N ASP A 225 -9.96 11.36 -14.90
CA ASP A 225 -10.49 12.03 -16.10
C ASP A 225 -9.96 13.45 -16.35
N GLU A 226 -8.94 13.89 -15.62
CA GLU A 226 -8.24 15.16 -15.82
C GLU A 226 -6.74 14.93 -16.03
N PRO A 227 -6.05 15.79 -16.80
CA PRO A 227 -4.59 15.79 -16.85
C PRO A 227 -4.02 16.02 -15.45
N ALA A 228 -2.95 15.28 -15.10
CA ALA A 228 -2.32 15.35 -13.80
C ALA A 228 -1.75 16.75 -13.51
N ASP A 229 -2.44 17.56 -12.73
CA ASP A 229 -1.94 18.86 -12.28
C ASP A 229 -0.88 18.68 -11.19
N SER A 230 0.29 19.29 -11.36
CA SER A 230 1.44 19.16 -10.46
C SER A 230 1.16 19.63 -9.03
N ARG A 231 0.13 20.46 -8.80
CA ARG A 231 -0.32 20.85 -7.45
C ARG A 231 -0.77 19.65 -6.60
N TYR A 232 -1.34 18.61 -7.22
CA TYR A 232 -1.77 17.40 -6.50
C TYR A 232 -0.60 16.54 -5.98
N VAL A 233 0.63 16.80 -6.43
CA VAL A 233 1.82 16.11 -5.94
C VAL A 233 2.06 16.37 -4.44
N ASP A 234 1.54 17.47 -3.89
CA ASP A 234 1.63 17.78 -2.45
C ASP A 234 0.76 16.85 -1.59
N LEU A 235 -0.11 16.05 -2.20
CA LEU A 235 -0.89 15.00 -1.52
C LEU A 235 -0.14 13.66 -1.38
N LEU A 236 1.04 13.51 -1.99
CA LEU A 236 1.83 12.27 -1.87
C LEU A 236 2.11 11.79 -0.43
N PRO A 237 2.21 12.64 0.61
CA PRO A 237 2.36 12.15 1.98
C PRO A 237 1.26 11.19 2.46
N LEU A 238 0.08 11.19 1.82
CA LEU A 238 -1.01 10.21 2.08
C LEU A 238 -0.57 8.75 1.93
N LEU A 239 0.40 8.50 1.05
CA LEU A 239 0.93 7.16 0.79
C LEU A 239 1.53 6.50 2.04
N ARG A 240 1.83 7.28 3.09
CA ARG A 240 2.35 6.79 4.37
C ARG A 240 1.41 5.82 5.09
N CYS A 241 0.10 5.92 4.84
CA CYS A 241 -0.92 5.07 5.47
C CYS A 241 -1.11 3.72 4.76
N ALA A 242 -0.44 3.48 3.63
CA ALA A 242 -0.56 2.24 2.86
C ALA A 242 0.46 1.18 3.32
N ASN A 243 0.05 -0.09 3.29
CA ASN A 243 0.96 -1.22 3.51
C ASN A 243 1.85 -1.50 2.29
N CYS A 244 1.39 -1.10 1.11
CA CYS A 244 2.06 -1.33 -0.16
C CYS A 244 1.61 -0.29 -1.19
N LEU A 245 2.49 0.04 -2.15
CA LEU A 245 2.21 1.05 -3.17
C LEU A 245 2.08 0.42 -4.55
N SER A 246 1.06 0.84 -5.30
CA SER A 246 0.93 0.53 -6.72
C SER A 246 1.52 1.64 -7.58
N PHE A 247 2.05 1.25 -8.74
CA PHE A 247 2.66 2.16 -9.71
C PHE A 247 1.91 2.19 -11.05
N ARG A 248 0.76 1.51 -11.15
CA ARG A 248 -0.04 1.54 -12.37
C ARG A 248 -0.54 2.98 -12.60
N ARG A 249 -0.04 3.61 -13.65
CA ARG A 249 -0.50 4.93 -14.10
C ARG A 249 -1.80 4.79 -14.88
N ASP A 250 -2.76 5.63 -14.53
CA ASP A 250 -4.07 5.77 -15.15
C ASP A 250 -4.47 7.23 -15.35
N VAL A 251 -3.49 8.14 -15.31
CA VAL A 251 -3.67 9.58 -15.48
C VAL A 251 -2.80 10.11 -16.61
N ASP A 252 -3.29 11.14 -17.30
CA ASP A 252 -2.55 11.79 -18.38
C ASP A 252 -1.44 12.70 -17.83
N ILE A 253 -0.23 12.53 -18.37
CA ILE A 253 0.97 13.31 -18.06
C ILE A 253 1.63 13.83 -19.36
N SER A 254 0.90 13.87 -20.47
CA SER A 254 1.40 14.30 -21.78
C SER A 254 1.95 15.73 -21.75
N HIS A 255 1.40 16.58 -20.88
CA HIS A 255 1.80 17.96 -20.63
C HIS A 255 2.98 18.12 -19.67
N TRP A 256 3.40 17.05 -18.98
CA TRP A 256 4.55 17.12 -18.08
C TRP A 256 5.86 17.24 -18.85
N THR A 257 6.85 17.79 -18.19
CA THR A 257 8.26 17.73 -18.56
C THR A 257 8.95 16.53 -17.90
N ILE A 258 10.09 16.12 -18.46
CA ILE A 258 10.99 15.13 -17.82
C ILE A 258 11.36 15.52 -16.37
N ASN A 259 11.48 16.82 -16.10
CA ASN A 259 11.82 17.33 -14.77
C ASN A 259 10.68 17.13 -13.77
N GLU A 260 9.42 17.35 -14.19
CA GLU A 260 8.24 17.09 -13.35
C GLU A 260 8.09 15.59 -13.07
N PHE A 261 8.24 14.76 -14.10
CA PHE A 261 8.24 13.30 -13.96
C PHE A 261 9.30 12.81 -12.98
N ARG A 262 10.54 13.27 -13.13
CA ARG A 262 11.64 12.93 -12.21
C ARG A 262 11.37 13.43 -10.79
N ARG A 263 10.85 14.66 -10.62
CA ARG A 263 10.53 15.22 -9.29
C ARG A 263 9.42 14.41 -8.60
N PHE A 264 8.40 14.01 -9.35
CA PHE A 264 7.32 13.16 -8.84
C PHE A 264 7.86 11.85 -8.26
N TYR A 265 8.61 11.06 -9.05
CA TYR A 265 9.19 9.82 -8.55
C TYR A 265 10.27 10.04 -7.48
N GLY A 266 10.98 11.16 -7.51
CA GLY A 266 11.89 11.57 -6.44
C GLY A 266 11.18 11.77 -5.09
N ARG A 267 10.01 12.44 -5.10
CA ARG A 267 9.15 12.60 -3.90
C ARG A 267 8.61 11.25 -3.42
N VAL A 268 8.12 10.39 -4.32
CA VAL A 268 7.67 9.03 -3.97
C VAL A 268 8.82 8.22 -3.34
N SER A 269 10.01 8.25 -3.94
CA SER A 269 11.19 7.57 -3.40
C SER A 269 11.56 8.09 -2.00
N ALA A 270 11.43 9.40 -1.74
CA ALA A 270 11.73 9.96 -0.42
C ALA A 270 10.74 9.45 0.64
N ILE A 271 9.45 9.33 0.30
CA ILE A 271 8.42 8.77 1.19
C ILE A 271 8.71 7.31 1.50
N LEU A 272 9.00 6.49 0.49
CA LEU A 272 9.34 5.08 0.66
C LEU A 272 10.56 4.87 1.57
N LYS A 273 11.64 5.65 1.35
CA LYS A 273 12.84 5.61 2.20
C LYS A 273 12.53 5.99 3.64
N SER A 274 11.68 7.00 3.85
CA SER A 274 11.27 7.43 5.18
C SER A 274 10.45 6.36 5.92
N GLN A 275 9.59 5.61 5.22
CA GLN A 275 8.84 4.50 5.83
C GLN A 275 9.77 3.35 6.25
N ALA A 276 10.70 2.95 5.37
CA ALA A 276 11.66 1.89 5.68
C ALA A 276 12.57 2.26 6.88
N ALA A 277 12.99 3.53 6.99
CA ALA A 277 13.78 4.01 8.12
C ALA A 277 12.98 4.03 9.44
N ALA A 278 11.68 4.35 9.40
CA ALA A 278 10.81 4.32 10.58
C ALA A 278 10.63 2.90 11.15
N GLY A 279 10.66 1.87 10.29
CA GLY A 279 10.63 0.47 10.70
C GLY A 279 11.90 -0.03 11.41
N GLN A 280 13.02 0.71 11.35
CA GLN A 280 14.30 0.34 11.96
C GLN A 280 14.49 0.88 13.39
N ILE A 281 13.53 1.61 13.95
CA ILE A 281 13.60 2.03 15.36
C ILE A 281 13.24 0.82 16.23
N ALA A 282 14.27 0.05 16.60
CA ALA A 282 14.19 -0.91 17.68
C ALA A 282 13.70 -0.18 18.94
N LYS A 283 12.43 -0.40 19.31
CA LYS A 283 11.97 -0.10 20.66
C LYS A 283 12.69 -1.07 21.58
N GLN A 284 13.66 -0.55 22.32
CA GLN A 284 14.20 -1.21 23.50
C GLN A 284 13.00 -1.48 24.42
N VAL A 285 12.66 -2.76 24.62
CA VAL A 285 11.70 -3.20 25.66
C VAL A 285 12.52 -3.75 26.82
#